data_AF-A0A928FFS6-F1
#
_entry.id   AF-A0A928FFS6-F1
#
_cell.length_a   1.000
_cell.length_b   1.000
_cell.length_c   1.000
_cell.angle_alpha   90.00
_cell.angle_beta   90.00
_cell.angle_gamma   90.00
#
_symmetry.space_group_name_H-M   'P 1'
#
loop_
_entity.id
_entity.type
_entity.pdbx_description
1 polymer ?
#
loop_
_entity_poly.entity_id
_entity_poly.type
_entity_poly.pdbx_seq_one_letter_code
_entity_poly.pdbx_strand_id
1 'polypeptide(L)'
;MSHSAKNKLTIIVIFSTLFVTVAALLLLIFFHGKKSYTVTFELNGGTLISGTLVQSVTRGQNASPPSVTKDGCYFLRWSESYRQITHDVTVEAVWEYETTPGIVYSESENSNFTEIVGAYKYISGDVYIGAYHDSKKLLGIKEGAFSDCIDITKVYLLDGLITIEANAFSGCVNLAEIAIPETVTRIGDNAFSGCEKLEKLTLNEGLVEIGANAFANCTSLKEIVIPKSVTKIDKSAFEGCENLEKLVLNEGVLEISANAFANCISLEELIIPESVTKIDESAFSGCEKLETLVLNEGLLEISSNAFANCISLKEVIIPVSVTNLDPSAFYGCEDIVIKYADEIDGGESDSQQ
;
A
#
# COMPACT_ATOMS: atom_id res chain seq x y z
N MET A 1 11.10 80.22 -43.12
CA MET A 1 10.14 79.49 -42.26
C MET A 1 10.30 77.95 -42.26
N SER A 2 11.25 77.35 -43.00
CA SER A 2 11.36 75.88 -43.15
C SER A 2 12.17 75.15 -42.04
N HIS A 3 13.11 75.82 -41.36
CA HIS A 3 13.99 75.16 -40.37
C HIS A 3 13.34 74.89 -39.00
N SER A 4 12.47 75.80 -38.52
CA SER A 4 11.84 75.65 -37.19
C SER A 4 10.78 74.54 -37.14
N ALA A 5 10.12 74.24 -38.26
CA ALA A 5 9.12 73.19 -38.35
C ALA A 5 9.76 71.80 -38.40
N LYS A 6 10.88 71.64 -39.12
CA LYS A 6 11.65 70.38 -39.14
C LYS A 6 12.18 70.01 -37.76
N ASN A 7 12.77 70.95 -37.02
CA ASN A 7 13.29 70.65 -35.68
C ASN A 7 12.18 70.30 -34.67
N LYS A 8 11.01 70.96 -34.72
CA LYS A 8 9.86 70.59 -33.89
C LYS A 8 9.32 69.20 -34.24
N LEU A 9 9.20 68.87 -35.53
CA LEU A 9 8.72 67.56 -35.96
C LEU A 9 9.71 66.45 -35.60
N THR A 10 11.02 66.68 -35.78
CA THR A 10 12.08 65.73 -35.39
C THR A 10 12.13 65.51 -33.88
N ILE A 11 11.98 66.55 -33.06
CA ILE A 11 11.91 66.41 -31.59
C ILE A 11 10.66 65.63 -31.16
N ILE A 12 9.50 65.91 -31.75
CA ILE A 12 8.25 65.19 -31.44
C ILE A 12 8.37 63.71 -31.83
N VAL A 13 8.95 63.41 -33.00
CA VAL A 13 9.17 62.02 -33.46
C VAL A 13 10.16 61.30 -32.55
N ILE A 14 11.25 61.95 -32.12
CA ILE A 14 12.22 61.35 -31.18
C ILE A 14 11.57 61.06 -29.83
N PHE A 15 10.77 61.99 -29.28
CA PHE A 15 10.04 61.76 -28.03
C PHE A 15 8.99 60.65 -28.16
N SER A 16 8.26 60.56 -29.27
CA SER A 16 7.29 59.48 -29.48
C SER A 16 7.96 58.12 -29.65
N THR A 17 9.07 58.04 -30.40
CA THR A 17 9.81 56.78 -30.55
C THR A 17 10.50 56.37 -29.26
N LEU A 18 11.07 57.31 -28.50
CA LEU A 18 11.69 57.03 -27.21
C LEU A 18 10.64 56.54 -26.20
N PHE A 19 9.48 57.18 -26.16
CA PHE A 19 8.36 56.78 -25.30
C PHE A 19 7.83 55.39 -25.66
N VAL A 20 7.68 55.08 -26.96
CA VAL A 20 7.30 53.74 -27.42
C VAL A 20 8.36 52.69 -27.09
N THR A 21 9.65 52.99 -27.22
CA THR A 21 10.72 52.05 -26.85
C THR A 21 10.84 51.84 -25.36
N VAL A 22 10.65 52.88 -24.53
CA VAL A 22 10.66 52.76 -23.07
C VAL A 22 9.41 52.04 -22.58
N ALA A 23 8.24 52.29 -23.19
CA ALA A 23 7.02 51.54 -22.91
C ALA A 23 7.12 50.08 -23.37
N ALA A 24 7.74 49.80 -24.52
CA ALA A 24 8.00 48.45 -25.01
C ALA A 24 9.08 47.73 -24.18
N LEU A 25 10.10 48.43 -23.67
CA LEU A 25 11.10 47.88 -22.75
C LEU A 25 10.50 47.64 -21.36
N LEU A 26 9.66 48.54 -20.86
CA LEU A 26 8.87 48.33 -19.63
C LEU A 26 7.90 47.17 -19.81
N LEU A 27 7.22 47.07 -20.96
CA LEU A 27 6.40 45.90 -21.32
C LEU A 27 7.26 44.64 -21.42
N LEU A 28 8.45 44.66 -22.03
CA LEU A 28 9.37 43.52 -22.09
C LEU A 28 9.97 43.16 -20.72
N ILE A 29 10.12 44.11 -19.79
CA ILE A 29 10.51 43.87 -18.39
C ILE A 29 9.31 43.31 -17.59
N PHE A 30 8.09 43.75 -17.89
CA PHE A 30 6.85 43.19 -17.33
C PHE A 30 6.50 41.81 -17.92
N PHE A 31 6.92 41.52 -19.15
CA PHE A 31 6.72 40.27 -19.89
C PHE A 31 7.98 39.38 -19.94
N HIS A 32 9.08 39.75 -19.28
CA HIS A 32 10.09 38.77 -18.86
C HIS A 32 9.39 37.90 -17.84
N GLY A 33 8.82 36.80 -18.36
CA GLY A 33 7.90 35.90 -17.68
C GLY A 33 8.36 35.72 -16.25
N LYS A 34 7.59 36.30 -15.33
CA LYS A 34 7.71 36.06 -13.91
C LYS A 34 7.64 34.55 -13.76
N LYS A 35 8.81 33.90 -13.68
CA LYS A 35 8.91 32.43 -13.62
C LYS A 35 7.96 31.99 -12.52
N SER A 36 6.93 31.26 -12.90
CA SER A 36 5.96 30.68 -11.98
C SER A 36 6.47 29.33 -11.53
N TYR A 37 6.22 29.00 -10.29
CA TYR A 37 6.53 27.72 -9.69
C TYR A 37 5.27 27.10 -9.11
N THR A 38 5.24 25.79 -9.09
CA THR A 38 4.17 24.99 -8.52
C THR A 38 4.50 24.65 -7.07
N VAL A 39 3.57 24.94 -6.17
CA VAL A 39 3.64 24.50 -4.77
C VAL A 39 2.50 23.53 -4.54
N THR A 40 2.85 22.31 -4.16
CA THR A 40 1.90 21.23 -3.93
C THR A 40 1.84 20.95 -2.43
N PHE A 41 0.70 21.20 -1.79
CA PHE A 41 0.48 20.84 -0.39
C PHE A 41 -0.17 19.46 -0.30
N GLU A 42 0.51 18.51 0.32
CA GLU A 42 0.01 17.15 0.56
C GLU A 42 -0.42 16.99 2.02
N LEU A 43 -1.61 16.41 2.24
CA LEU A 43 -2.27 16.42 3.55
C LEU A 43 -2.12 15.12 4.35
N ASN A 44 -1.67 14.02 3.74
CA ASN A 44 -1.40 12.71 4.36
C ASN A 44 -2.53 12.21 5.30
N GLY A 45 -3.76 12.11 4.77
CA GLY A 45 -4.84 11.23 5.27
C GLY A 45 -5.70 11.70 6.46
N GLY A 46 -6.31 12.89 6.43
CA GLY A 46 -7.31 13.34 7.43
C GLY A 46 -8.76 12.95 7.09
N THR A 47 -9.65 12.94 8.10
CA THR A 47 -11.11 12.71 7.95
C THR A 47 -11.83 13.83 7.19
N LEU A 48 -11.16 14.97 7.00
CA LEU A 48 -11.48 15.94 5.97
C LEU A 48 -10.31 15.91 4.98
N ILE A 49 -10.55 15.35 3.79
CA ILE A 49 -9.69 15.31 2.60
C ILE A 49 -8.32 14.61 2.76
N SER A 50 -8.25 13.35 2.33
CA SER A 50 -7.16 12.99 1.42
C SER A 50 -7.25 13.93 0.22
N GLY A 51 -6.24 14.76 0.01
CA GLY A 51 -6.31 15.78 -1.03
C GLY A 51 -5.03 16.58 -1.16
N THR A 52 -4.73 16.94 -2.40
CA THR A 52 -3.58 17.74 -2.80
C THR A 52 -4.08 19.16 -3.10
N LEU A 53 -3.49 20.19 -2.49
CA LEU A 53 -3.73 21.59 -2.88
C LEU A 53 -2.56 22.09 -3.73
N VAL A 54 -2.81 22.36 -5.00
CA VAL A 54 -1.80 22.90 -5.92
C VAL A 54 -1.96 24.41 -6.05
N GLN A 55 -0.88 25.16 -5.86
CA GLN A 55 -0.80 26.61 -6.06
C GLN A 55 0.28 26.95 -7.09
N SER A 56 0.02 27.96 -7.92
CA SER A 56 1.04 28.56 -8.78
C SER A 56 1.46 29.91 -8.21
N VAL A 57 2.75 30.09 -7.95
CA VAL A 57 3.30 31.32 -7.36
C VAL A 57 4.40 31.88 -8.24
N THR A 58 4.53 33.21 -8.30
CA THR A 58 5.68 33.83 -8.97
C THR A 58 6.94 33.66 -8.12
N ARG A 59 8.12 33.51 -8.76
CA ARG A 59 9.44 33.55 -8.12
C ARG A 59 9.54 34.58 -6.99
N GLY A 60 9.90 34.10 -5.80
CA GLY A 60 10.11 34.89 -4.59
C GLY A 60 8.84 35.14 -3.77
N GLN A 61 7.65 34.75 -4.24
CA GLN A 61 6.41 34.84 -3.46
C GLN A 61 6.29 33.69 -2.45
N ASN A 62 5.43 33.89 -1.45
CA ASN A 62 5.02 32.85 -0.52
C ASN A 62 3.77 32.17 -1.07
N ALA A 63 3.63 30.87 -0.83
CA ALA A 63 2.36 30.17 -0.96
C ALA A 63 1.58 30.23 0.36
N SER A 64 0.29 29.89 0.32
CA SER A 64 -0.60 29.93 1.48
C SER A 64 -1.07 28.52 1.83
N PRO A 65 -0.53 27.88 2.87
CA PRO A 65 -0.97 26.55 3.25
C PRO A 65 -2.45 26.53 3.64
N PRO A 66 -3.18 25.43 3.38
CA PRO A 66 -4.54 25.26 3.89
C PRO A 66 -4.54 25.08 5.41
N SER A 67 -5.69 25.31 6.04
CA SER A 67 -5.94 24.80 7.39
C SER A 67 -6.08 23.29 7.33
N VAL A 68 -5.44 22.57 8.24
CA VAL A 68 -5.42 21.11 8.23
C VAL A 68 -5.86 20.56 9.58
N THR A 69 -6.70 19.53 9.55
CA THR A 69 -7.16 18.78 10.72
C THR A 69 -7.25 17.30 10.37
N LYS A 70 -6.82 16.42 11.28
CA LYS A 70 -6.90 14.96 11.13
C LYS A 70 -7.28 14.37 12.48
N ASP A 71 -8.34 13.56 12.52
CA ASP A 71 -8.81 12.97 13.78
C ASP A 71 -7.68 12.19 14.47
N GLY A 72 -7.57 12.39 15.79
CA GLY A 72 -6.49 11.84 16.61
C GLY A 72 -5.14 12.53 16.48
N CYS A 73 -4.90 13.39 15.48
CA CYS A 73 -3.62 14.08 15.28
C CYS A 73 -3.70 15.58 15.60
N TYR A 74 -2.56 16.20 15.91
CA TYR A 74 -2.39 17.64 15.78
C TYR A 74 -1.36 17.98 14.69
N PHE A 75 -1.59 19.09 13.99
CA PHE A 75 -0.69 19.58 12.97
C PHE A 75 0.57 20.16 13.62
N LEU A 76 1.74 19.62 13.27
CA LEU A 76 3.01 20.07 13.80
C LEU A 76 3.58 21.20 12.95
N ARG A 77 3.83 20.92 11.67
CA ARG A 77 4.45 21.85 10.73
C ARG A 77 4.28 21.39 9.28
N TRP A 78 4.74 22.22 8.36
CA TRP A 78 4.95 21.81 6.97
C TRP A 78 6.37 21.24 6.80
N SER A 79 6.54 20.24 5.94
CA SER A 79 7.82 19.56 5.73
C SER A 79 8.90 20.50 5.19
N GLU A 80 8.49 21.40 4.29
CA GLU A 80 9.33 22.35 3.58
C GLU A 80 8.87 23.80 3.77
N SER A 81 9.76 24.75 3.45
CA SER A 81 9.38 26.16 3.41
C SER A 81 8.46 26.46 2.23
N TYR A 82 7.26 26.95 2.52
CA TYR A 82 6.34 27.51 1.53
C TYR A 82 6.53 29.03 1.32
N ARG A 83 7.65 29.59 1.79
CA ARG A 83 8.00 31.01 1.67
C ARG A 83 9.13 31.22 0.68
N GLN A 84 9.09 32.34 -0.05
CA GLN A 84 10.11 32.75 -1.03
C GLN A 84 10.44 31.68 -2.08
N ILE A 85 9.40 31.18 -2.75
CA ILE A 85 9.50 30.04 -3.67
C ILE A 85 10.35 30.38 -4.89
N THR A 86 11.36 29.55 -5.19
CA THR A 86 12.29 29.74 -6.31
C THR A 86 12.43 28.52 -7.23
N HIS A 87 11.69 27.46 -6.93
CA HIS A 87 11.61 26.19 -7.65
C HIS A 87 10.25 25.54 -7.30
N ASP A 88 9.82 24.56 -8.08
CA ASP A 88 8.64 23.77 -7.73
C ASP A 88 8.92 22.98 -6.45
N VAL A 89 7.98 22.95 -5.51
CA VAL A 89 8.15 22.30 -4.21
C VAL A 89 6.88 21.58 -3.78
N THR A 90 7.06 20.37 -3.25
CA THR A 90 6.00 19.65 -2.53
C THR A 90 6.21 19.85 -1.04
N VAL A 91 5.15 20.27 -0.36
CA VAL A 91 5.16 20.67 1.04
C VAL A 91 4.12 19.82 1.77
N GLU A 92 4.58 18.88 2.58
CA GLU A 92 3.74 17.87 3.22
C GLU A 92 3.33 18.31 4.62
N ALA A 93 2.08 18.05 5.00
CA ALA A 93 1.63 18.24 6.37
C ALA A 93 2.31 17.22 7.29
N VAL A 94 3.06 17.71 8.27
CA VAL A 94 3.65 16.89 9.33
C VAL A 94 2.70 16.90 10.51
N TRP A 95 2.25 15.72 10.89
CA TRP A 95 1.35 15.49 12.01
C TRP A 95 2.13 14.93 13.20
N GLU A 96 1.71 15.29 14.40
CA GLU A 96 2.18 14.70 15.65
C GLU A 96 0.95 14.20 16.41
N TYR A 97 1.05 13.00 17.00
CA TYR A 97 0.07 12.51 17.96
C TYR A 97 0.56 12.87 19.36
N GLU A 98 -0.34 12.98 20.34
CA GLU A 98 0.04 12.53 21.67
C GLU A 98 0.26 11.03 21.53
N THR A 99 1.52 10.61 21.30
CA THR A 99 1.86 9.19 21.13
C THR A 99 1.29 8.42 22.30
N THR A 100 0.59 7.31 22.01
CA THR A 100 -0.06 6.52 23.06
C THR A 100 0.94 6.25 24.19
N PRO A 101 0.64 6.66 25.43
CA PRO A 101 1.54 6.44 26.55
C PRO A 101 1.92 4.97 26.66
N GLY A 102 3.22 4.73 26.82
CA GLY A 102 3.78 3.41 27.04
C GLY A 102 4.33 2.71 25.81
N ILE A 103 4.42 3.38 24.67
CA ILE A 103 5.33 2.98 23.59
C ILE A 103 6.78 3.28 24.00
N VAL A 104 7.69 2.33 23.76
CA VAL A 104 9.12 2.44 24.05
C VAL A 104 9.87 2.68 22.74
N TYR A 105 10.60 3.80 22.70
CA TYR A 105 11.38 4.22 21.55
C TYR A 105 12.88 3.99 21.81
N SER A 106 13.64 3.69 20.75
CA SER A 106 15.09 3.73 20.79
C SER A 106 15.62 4.71 19.75
N GLU A 107 16.61 5.49 20.15
CA GLU A 107 17.33 6.39 19.26
C GLU A 107 18.68 5.77 18.92
N SER A 108 19.06 5.82 17.64
CA SER A 108 20.45 5.56 17.27
C SER A 108 21.26 6.84 17.53
N GLU A 109 22.36 6.74 18.30
CA GLU A 109 23.21 7.87 18.73
C GLU A 109 23.78 8.71 17.57
N ASN A 110 23.69 8.23 16.32
CA ASN A 110 24.20 8.90 15.12
C ASN A 110 23.18 9.03 13.97
N SER A 111 21.89 8.78 14.21
CA SER A 111 20.86 8.81 13.15
C SER A 111 19.81 9.90 13.38
N ASN A 112 19.26 10.43 12.27
CA ASN A 112 18.11 11.35 12.28
C ASN A 112 16.77 10.60 12.49
N PHE A 113 16.84 9.41 13.06
CA PHE A 113 15.75 8.44 13.08
C PHE A 113 15.55 7.82 14.46
N THR A 114 14.33 7.35 14.69
CA THR A 114 13.89 6.63 15.89
C THR A 114 13.14 5.36 15.46
N GLU A 115 13.15 4.34 16.31
CA GLU A 115 12.44 3.07 16.09
C GLU A 115 11.63 2.71 17.33
N ILE A 116 10.46 2.06 17.15
CA ILE A 116 9.71 1.50 18.28
C ILE A 116 10.32 0.14 18.60
N VAL A 117 10.79 -0.04 19.83
CA VAL A 117 11.46 -1.26 20.30
C VAL A 117 10.65 -2.04 21.33
N GLY A 118 9.50 -1.53 21.73
CA GLY A 118 8.67 -2.13 22.76
C GLY A 118 7.42 -1.33 23.05
N ALA A 119 6.56 -1.93 23.85
CA ALA A 119 5.45 -1.28 24.51
C ALA A 119 5.31 -1.88 25.92
N TYR A 120 4.84 -1.07 26.87
CA TYR A 120 4.51 -1.59 28.18
C TYR A 120 3.24 -2.43 28.12
N LYS A 121 3.21 -3.49 28.93
CA LYS A 121 2.12 -4.48 28.98
C LYS A 121 0.72 -3.90 29.24
N TYR A 122 0.60 -2.69 29.77
CA TYR A 122 -0.68 -2.03 30.05
C TYR A 122 -1.19 -1.15 28.89
N ILE A 123 -0.46 -1.09 27.77
CA ILE A 123 -0.96 -0.40 26.57
C ILE A 123 -2.28 -1.06 26.14
N SER A 124 -3.30 -0.24 25.94
CA SER A 124 -4.67 -0.72 25.76
C SER A 124 -5.48 0.25 24.91
N GLY A 125 -6.55 -0.27 24.31
CA GLY A 125 -7.41 0.48 23.42
C GLY A 125 -6.74 0.82 22.11
N ASP A 126 -7.10 1.97 21.56
CA ASP A 126 -6.58 2.45 20.29
C ASP A 126 -5.17 3.04 20.45
N VAL A 127 -4.22 2.54 19.64
CA VAL A 127 -2.82 2.95 19.65
C VAL A 127 -2.54 3.83 18.44
N TYR A 128 -1.95 5.00 18.70
CA TYR A 128 -1.62 5.99 17.69
C TYR A 128 -0.09 6.10 17.55
N ILE A 129 0.42 5.82 16.36
CA ILE A 129 1.84 5.83 16.03
C ILE A 129 2.11 6.90 14.96
N GLY A 130 2.85 7.93 15.38
CA GLY A 130 3.22 9.04 14.52
C GLY A 130 4.37 8.75 13.56
N ALA A 131 4.54 9.63 12.58
CA ALA A 131 5.67 9.59 11.65
C ALA A 131 6.99 10.08 12.28
N TYR A 132 6.92 10.74 13.44
CA TYR A 132 8.05 11.32 14.15
C TYR A 132 7.95 11.07 15.67
N HIS A 133 9.10 11.00 16.33
CA HIS A 133 9.25 11.04 17.78
C HIS A 133 10.46 11.93 18.11
N ASP A 134 10.30 12.90 19.00
CA ASP A 134 11.35 13.88 19.38
C ASP A 134 12.07 14.50 18.16
N SER A 135 11.29 14.96 17.17
CA SER A 135 11.75 15.56 15.91
C SER A 135 12.56 14.64 14.97
N LYS A 136 12.71 13.35 15.31
CA LYS A 136 13.33 12.33 14.47
C LYS A 136 12.27 11.50 13.76
N LYS A 137 12.55 11.10 12.51
CA LYS A 137 11.59 10.30 11.72
C LYS A 137 11.53 8.88 12.27
N LEU A 138 10.32 8.34 12.43
CA LEU A 138 10.11 6.97 12.85
C LEU A 138 10.30 6.02 11.67
N LEU A 139 11.24 5.07 11.77
CA LEU A 139 11.57 4.16 10.67
C LEU A 139 10.80 2.85 10.69
N GLY A 140 10.43 2.35 11.86
CA GLY A 140 9.89 1.02 11.93
C GLY A 140 9.44 0.62 13.32
N ILE A 141 8.71 -0.48 13.33
CA ILE A 141 8.30 -1.22 14.52
C ILE A 141 9.19 -2.46 14.56
N LYS A 142 10.08 -2.52 15.56
CA LYS A 142 11.04 -3.60 15.72
C LYS A 142 10.40 -4.91 16.12
N GLU A 143 11.21 -5.95 15.98
CA GLU A 143 10.86 -7.30 16.37
C GLU A 143 10.20 -7.33 17.75
N GLY A 144 8.99 -7.89 17.82
CA GLY A 144 8.26 -8.11 19.07
C GLY A 144 7.79 -6.85 19.81
N ALA A 145 7.87 -5.65 19.20
CA ALA A 145 7.63 -4.39 19.90
C ALA A 145 6.28 -4.31 20.64
N PHE A 146 5.21 -4.85 20.05
CA PHE A 146 3.89 -4.95 20.66
C PHE A 146 3.45 -6.41 20.88
N SER A 147 4.39 -7.37 20.91
CA SER A 147 4.04 -8.78 21.13
C SER A 147 3.24 -8.96 22.42
N ASP A 148 2.17 -9.75 22.34
CA ASP A 148 1.23 -10.04 23.44
C ASP A 148 0.61 -8.80 24.11
N CYS A 149 0.53 -7.67 23.40
CA CYS A 149 -0.24 -6.50 23.84
C CYS A 149 -1.74 -6.75 23.63
N ILE A 150 -2.28 -7.66 24.43
CA ILE A 150 -3.62 -8.22 24.28
C ILE A 150 -4.74 -7.19 24.38
N ASP A 151 -4.52 -6.01 24.98
CA ASP A 151 -5.57 -5.01 25.19
C ASP A 151 -5.63 -3.96 24.07
N ILE A 152 -4.72 -4.01 23.08
CA ILE A 152 -4.78 -3.11 21.90
C ILE A 152 -5.96 -3.51 21.01
N THR A 153 -6.76 -2.53 20.59
CA THR A 153 -7.95 -2.73 19.76
C THR A 153 -7.78 -2.23 18.34
N LYS A 154 -7.06 -1.14 18.13
CA LYS A 154 -6.77 -0.58 16.80
C LYS A 154 -5.39 0.02 16.79
N VAL A 155 -4.74 0.02 15.63
CA VAL A 155 -3.46 0.69 15.45
C VAL A 155 -3.57 1.66 14.28
N TYR A 156 -3.29 2.93 14.55
CA TYR A 156 -3.24 4.01 13.58
C TYR A 156 -1.77 4.32 13.26
N LEU A 157 -1.34 3.97 12.05
CA LEU A 157 0.02 4.23 11.54
C LEU A 157 0.00 5.42 10.58
N LEU A 158 0.89 6.40 10.77
CA LEU A 158 1.13 7.47 9.80
C LEU A 158 2.21 7.14 8.78
N ASP A 159 2.07 7.73 7.59
CA ASP A 159 3.06 7.68 6.53
C ASP A 159 4.42 8.20 7.02
N GLY A 160 5.47 7.41 6.78
CA GLY A 160 6.81 7.65 7.31
C GLY A 160 7.45 6.38 7.86
N LEU A 161 6.63 5.43 8.34
CA LEU A 161 7.05 4.10 8.77
C LEU A 161 7.51 3.25 7.58
N ILE A 162 8.68 2.64 7.66
CA ILE A 162 9.28 1.86 6.57
C ILE A 162 9.07 0.36 6.79
N THR A 163 9.16 -0.12 8.04
CA THR A 163 9.14 -1.56 8.33
C THR A 163 8.26 -1.93 9.51
N ILE A 164 7.55 -3.06 9.37
CA ILE A 164 6.93 -3.80 10.48
C ILE A 164 7.70 -5.12 10.57
N GLU A 165 8.56 -5.25 11.57
CA GLU A 165 9.45 -6.41 11.71
C GLU A 165 8.73 -7.64 12.30
N ALA A 166 9.47 -8.74 12.42
CA ALA A 166 8.93 -10.02 12.86
C ALA A 166 8.27 -9.92 14.24
N ASN A 167 7.17 -10.65 14.46
CA ASN A 167 6.42 -10.67 15.72
C ASN A 167 5.93 -9.29 16.23
N ALA A 168 6.00 -8.21 15.44
CA ALA A 168 5.75 -6.85 15.90
C ALA A 168 4.44 -6.66 16.68
N PHE A 169 3.37 -7.35 16.28
CA PHE A 169 2.05 -7.40 16.91
C PHE A 169 1.57 -8.84 17.14
N SER A 170 2.49 -9.82 17.19
CA SER A 170 2.12 -11.22 17.43
C SER A 170 1.36 -11.36 18.75
N GLY A 171 0.26 -12.10 18.78
CA GLY A 171 -0.54 -12.32 19.97
C GLY A 171 -1.33 -11.09 20.45
N CYS A 172 -1.44 -10.03 19.65
CA CYS A 172 -2.38 -8.93 19.91
C CYS A 172 -3.83 -9.38 19.62
N VAL A 173 -4.35 -10.30 20.45
CA VAL A 173 -5.61 -11.02 20.21
C VAL A 173 -6.84 -10.12 20.05
N ASN A 174 -6.84 -8.91 20.63
CA ASN A 174 -7.94 -7.96 20.49
C ASN A 174 -7.75 -6.91 19.39
N LEU A 175 -6.63 -6.91 18.66
CA LEU A 175 -6.41 -5.99 17.54
C LEU A 175 -7.42 -6.29 16.45
N ALA A 176 -8.31 -5.35 16.18
CA ALA A 176 -9.44 -5.51 15.27
C ALA A 176 -9.30 -4.75 13.96
N GLU A 177 -8.50 -3.68 13.94
CA GLU A 177 -8.36 -2.81 12.77
C GLU A 177 -6.94 -2.25 12.66
N ILE A 178 -6.34 -2.40 11.47
CA ILE A 178 -5.09 -1.76 11.10
C ILE A 178 -5.05 -1.48 9.59
N ALA A 179 -4.54 -0.29 9.24
CA ALA A 179 -4.19 0.06 7.88
C ALA A 179 -2.67 0.17 7.78
N ILE A 180 -2.07 -0.58 6.85
CA ILE A 180 -0.64 -0.53 6.55
C ILE A 180 -0.38 0.74 5.73
N PRO A 181 0.52 1.64 6.18
CA PRO A 181 0.75 2.92 5.50
C PRO A 181 1.54 2.74 4.21
N GLU A 182 1.42 3.70 3.28
CA GLU A 182 1.97 3.61 1.92
C GLU A 182 3.49 3.42 1.86
N THR A 183 4.20 3.85 2.91
CA THR A 183 5.66 3.77 3.00
C THR A 183 6.18 2.40 3.48
N VAL A 184 5.31 1.51 3.96
CA VAL A 184 5.72 0.17 4.38
C VAL A 184 5.86 -0.72 3.16
N THR A 185 7.05 -1.29 2.97
CA THR A 185 7.34 -2.18 1.84
C THR A 185 7.39 -3.65 2.24
N ARG A 186 7.46 -3.96 3.54
CA ARG A 186 7.63 -5.33 4.06
C ARG A 186 6.91 -5.51 5.39
N ILE A 187 6.22 -6.64 5.53
CA ILE A 187 5.66 -7.15 6.79
C ILE A 187 6.46 -8.40 7.17
N GLY A 188 7.08 -8.39 8.34
CA GLY A 188 7.94 -9.47 8.81
C GLY A 188 7.20 -10.73 9.25
N ASP A 189 7.96 -11.79 9.49
CA ASP A 189 7.43 -13.09 9.92
C ASP A 189 6.64 -12.98 11.22
N ASN A 190 5.47 -13.62 11.28
CA ASN A 190 4.57 -13.60 12.44
C ASN A 190 4.12 -12.20 12.88
N ALA A 191 4.29 -11.15 12.07
CA ALA A 191 4.06 -9.77 12.51
C ALA A 191 2.68 -9.52 13.12
N PHE A 192 1.64 -10.21 12.66
CA PHE A 192 0.27 -10.16 13.16
C PHE A 192 -0.28 -11.57 13.47
N SER A 193 0.60 -12.55 13.68
CA SER A 193 0.18 -13.92 14.00
C SER A 193 -0.65 -13.92 15.29
N GLY A 194 -1.80 -14.59 15.29
CA GLY A 194 -2.70 -14.67 16.44
C GLY A 194 -3.43 -13.37 16.76
N CYS A 195 -3.50 -12.40 15.83
CA CYS A 195 -4.44 -11.29 15.94
C CYS A 195 -5.87 -11.77 15.64
N GLU A 196 -6.44 -12.57 16.55
CA GLU A 196 -7.70 -13.31 16.37
C GLU A 196 -8.88 -12.41 15.99
N LYS A 197 -8.95 -11.19 16.53
CA LYS A 197 -10.03 -10.22 16.24
C LYS A 197 -9.81 -9.35 15.02
N LEU A 198 -8.69 -9.50 14.29
CA LEU A 198 -8.36 -8.64 13.16
C LEU A 198 -9.38 -8.85 12.03
N GLU A 199 -10.35 -7.95 11.93
CA GLU A 199 -11.43 -8.00 10.93
C GLU A 199 -11.13 -7.04 9.77
N LYS A 200 -10.54 -5.88 10.07
CA LYS A 200 -10.28 -4.83 9.09
C LYS A 200 -8.78 -4.64 8.88
N LEU A 201 -8.28 -5.23 7.81
CA LEU A 201 -6.89 -5.09 7.37
C LEU A 201 -6.88 -4.40 6.00
N THR A 202 -6.11 -3.32 5.88
CA THR A 202 -5.82 -2.69 4.58
C THR A 202 -4.33 -2.76 4.30
N LEU A 203 -3.95 -3.40 3.19
CA LEU A 203 -2.58 -3.44 2.69
C LEU A 203 -2.38 -2.31 1.68
N ASN A 204 -1.18 -1.72 1.64
CA ASN A 204 -0.84 -0.64 0.70
C ASN A 204 -0.32 -1.18 -0.65
N GLU A 205 -0.46 -0.39 -1.71
CA GLU A 205 0.00 -0.72 -3.08
C GLU A 205 1.53 -0.65 -3.26
N GLY A 206 2.26 -0.26 -2.20
CA GLY A 206 3.72 -0.30 -2.14
C GLY A 206 4.29 -1.55 -1.45
N LEU A 207 3.44 -2.42 -0.92
CA LEU A 207 3.86 -3.61 -0.17
C LEU A 207 4.48 -4.65 -1.09
N VAL A 208 5.73 -5.04 -0.85
CA VAL A 208 6.47 -5.99 -1.71
C VAL A 208 6.44 -7.41 -1.15
N GLU A 209 6.46 -7.55 0.18
CA GLU A 209 6.68 -8.83 0.85
C GLU A 209 5.78 -8.98 2.09
N ILE A 210 5.12 -10.13 2.16
CA ILE A 210 4.38 -10.62 3.34
C ILE A 210 5.13 -11.85 3.87
N GLY A 211 5.70 -11.73 5.06
CA GLY A 211 6.54 -12.75 5.68
C GLY A 211 5.78 -14.02 6.11
N ALA A 212 6.54 -15.01 6.55
CA ALA A 212 6.00 -16.30 6.95
C ALA A 212 5.10 -16.15 8.18
N ASN A 213 3.93 -16.78 8.17
CA ASN A 213 2.93 -16.68 9.24
C ASN A 213 2.48 -15.24 9.57
N ALA A 214 2.71 -14.26 8.70
CA ALA A 214 2.49 -12.84 9.02
C ALA A 214 1.09 -12.54 9.57
N PHE A 215 0.06 -13.23 9.09
CA PHE A 215 -1.34 -13.12 9.51
C PHE A 215 -1.93 -14.49 9.90
N ALA A 216 -1.09 -15.45 10.31
CA ALA A 216 -1.57 -16.76 10.72
C ALA A 216 -2.54 -16.64 11.91
N ASN A 217 -3.63 -17.40 11.90
CA ASN A 217 -4.68 -17.41 12.92
C ASN A 217 -5.35 -16.03 13.15
N CYS A 218 -5.37 -15.15 12.14
CA CYS A 218 -6.28 -14.00 12.12
C CYS A 218 -7.71 -14.47 11.82
N THR A 219 -8.31 -15.18 12.77
CA THR A 219 -9.56 -15.93 12.58
C THR A 219 -10.77 -15.06 12.25
N SER A 220 -10.77 -13.76 12.59
CA SER A 220 -11.86 -12.83 12.25
C SER A 220 -11.70 -12.12 10.91
N LEU A 221 -10.59 -12.33 10.18
CA LEU A 221 -10.35 -11.66 8.90
C LEU A 221 -11.30 -12.22 7.84
N LYS A 222 -12.14 -11.36 7.25
CA LYS A 222 -13.20 -11.77 6.30
C LYS A 222 -12.84 -11.59 4.84
N GLU A 223 -12.10 -10.53 4.54
CA GLU A 223 -11.70 -10.20 3.20
C GLU A 223 -10.26 -9.70 3.19
N ILE A 224 -9.52 -10.07 2.14
CA ILE A 224 -8.19 -9.51 1.88
C ILE A 224 -7.97 -9.32 0.39
N VAL A 225 -7.40 -8.17 0.05
CA VAL A 225 -6.91 -7.87 -1.30
C VAL A 225 -5.40 -7.83 -1.21
N ILE A 226 -4.73 -8.76 -1.90
CA ILE A 226 -3.27 -8.76 -2.02
C ILE A 226 -2.88 -7.72 -3.07
N PRO A 227 -2.11 -6.67 -2.73
CA PRO A 227 -1.74 -5.61 -3.67
C PRO A 227 -0.90 -6.11 -4.85
N LYS A 228 -0.93 -5.39 -5.98
CA LYS A 228 -0.17 -5.75 -7.20
C LYS A 228 1.34 -5.76 -7.01
N SER A 229 1.83 -5.00 -6.04
CA SER A 229 3.25 -4.91 -5.70
C SER A 229 3.78 -6.14 -4.98
N VAL A 230 2.91 -6.98 -4.41
CA VAL A 230 3.32 -8.17 -3.67
C VAL A 230 3.71 -9.26 -4.67
N THR A 231 4.99 -9.60 -4.67
CA THR A 231 5.51 -10.64 -5.58
C THR A 231 5.51 -12.03 -4.96
N LYS A 232 5.46 -12.11 -3.62
CA LYS A 232 5.54 -13.35 -2.85
C LYS A 232 4.64 -13.31 -1.61
N ILE A 233 3.87 -14.38 -1.42
CA ILE A 233 3.13 -14.67 -0.19
C ILE A 233 3.85 -15.85 0.47
N ASP A 234 4.55 -15.63 1.58
CA ASP A 234 5.42 -16.66 2.15
C ASP A 234 4.65 -17.76 2.91
N LYS A 235 5.40 -18.78 3.35
CA LYS A 235 4.86 -19.96 4.03
C LYS A 235 3.88 -19.59 5.15
N SER A 236 2.69 -20.19 5.13
CA SER A 236 1.66 -20.03 6.17
C SER A 236 1.18 -18.59 6.40
N ALA A 237 1.42 -17.64 5.47
CA ALA A 237 1.16 -16.22 5.70
C ALA A 237 -0.27 -15.90 6.20
N PHE A 238 -1.29 -16.63 5.73
CA PHE A 238 -2.69 -16.51 6.12
C PHE A 238 -3.27 -17.86 6.59
N GLU A 239 -2.42 -18.77 7.10
CA GLU A 239 -2.87 -20.06 7.63
C GLU A 239 -3.87 -19.85 8.78
N GLY A 240 -5.01 -20.55 8.76
CA GLY A 240 -6.01 -20.48 9.83
C GLY A 240 -6.81 -19.18 9.88
N CYS A 241 -6.86 -18.40 8.79
CA CYS A 241 -7.85 -17.32 8.63
C CYS A 241 -9.25 -17.91 8.39
N GLU A 242 -9.83 -18.53 9.42
CA GLU A 242 -11.03 -19.38 9.31
C GLU A 242 -12.27 -18.67 8.73
N ASN A 243 -12.44 -17.37 9.00
CA ASN A 243 -13.55 -16.57 8.46
C ASN A 243 -13.22 -15.85 7.14
N LEU A 244 -12.08 -16.13 6.49
CA LEU A 244 -11.72 -15.50 5.22
C LEU A 244 -12.65 -16.01 4.12
N GLU A 245 -13.66 -15.22 3.79
CA GLU A 245 -14.68 -15.51 2.77
C GLU A 245 -14.20 -15.08 1.38
N LYS A 246 -13.46 -13.96 1.29
CA LYS A 246 -13.06 -13.34 0.03
C LYS A 246 -11.55 -13.06 -0.02
N LEU A 247 -10.89 -13.70 -0.97
CA LEU A 247 -9.49 -13.47 -1.31
C LEU A 247 -9.39 -12.90 -2.73
N VAL A 248 -8.76 -11.74 -2.88
CA VAL A 248 -8.38 -11.20 -4.19
C VAL A 248 -6.86 -11.25 -4.32
N LEU A 249 -6.38 -12.12 -5.21
CA LEU A 249 -4.98 -12.15 -5.62
C LEU A 249 -4.83 -11.28 -6.86
N ASN A 250 -4.05 -10.20 -6.78
CA ASN A 250 -3.77 -9.37 -7.95
C ASN A 250 -2.57 -9.89 -8.76
N GLU A 251 -2.51 -9.45 -10.01
CA GLU A 251 -1.34 -9.63 -10.88
C GLU A 251 -0.07 -9.09 -10.22
N GLY A 252 0.96 -9.94 -10.11
CA GLY A 252 2.22 -9.64 -9.43
C GLY A 252 2.73 -10.82 -8.62
N VAL A 253 1.82 -11.59 -8.00
CA VAL A 253 2.15 -12.80 -7.25
C VAL A 253 2.64 -13.88 -8.21
N LEU A 254 3.86 -14.38 -8.01
CA LEU A 254 4.47 -15.40 -8.88
C LEU A 254 4.29 -16.82 -8.35
N GLU A 255 4.28 -16.97 -7.03
CA GLU A 255 4.20 -18.24 -6.31
C GLU A 255 3.32 -18.07 -5.07
N ILE A 256 2.47 -19.07 -4.84
CA ILE A 256 1.69 -19.22 -3.59
C ILE A 256 2.38 -20.30 -2.77
N SER A 257 3.14 -19.90 -1.74
CA SER A 257 4.01 -20.81 -0.99
C SER A 257 3.23 -21.76 -0.07
N ALA A 258 3.96 -22.73 0.51
CA ALA A 258 3.37 -23.82 1.26
C ALA A 258 2.47 -23.34 2.42
N ASN A 259 1.29 -23.93 2.56
CA ASN A 259 0.28 -23.60 3.57
C ASN A 259 -0.20 -22.13 3.59
N ALA A 260 0.12 -21.31 2.58
CA ALA A 260 -0.13 -19.86 2.60
C ALA A 260 -1.57 -19.47 3.01
N PHE A 261 -2.57 -20.26 2.61
CA PHE A 261 -3.98 -20.10 2.93
C PHE A 261 -4.61 -21.40 3.48
N ALA A 262 -3.79 -22.29 4.07
CA ALA A 262 -4.30 -23.52 4.66
C ALA A 262 -5.32 -23.21 5.77
N ASN A 263 -6.37 -24.03 5.88
CA ASN A 263 -7.45 -23.89 6.84
C ASN A 263 -8.20 -22.54 6.77
N CYS A 264 -8.21 -21.87 5.62
CA CYS A 264 -9.18 -20.81 5.32
C CYS A 264 -10.55 -21.44 5.01
N ILE A 265 -11.18 -22.03 6.03
CA ILE A 265 -12.35 -22.91 5.88
C ILE A 265 -13.57 -22.22 5.26
N SER A 266 -13.64 -20.89 5.32
CA SER A 266 -14.75 -20.09 4.78
C SER A 266 -14.55 -19.58 3.35
N LEU A 267 -13.40 -19.80 2.72
CA LEU A 267 -13.11 -19.28 1.38
C LEU A 267 -14.02 -19.95 0.35
N GLU A 268 -14.82 -19.17 -0.39
CA GLU A 268 -15.85 -19.71 -1.30
C GLU A 268 -15.39 -19.76 -2.77
N GLU A 269 -14.63 -18.74 -3.19
CA GLU A 269 -14.18 -18.56 -4.57
C GLU A 269 -12.68 -18.21 -4.58
N LEU A 270 -11.96 -18.83 -5.52
CA LEU A 270 -10.56 -18.55 -5.77
C LEU A 270 -10.31 -18.46 -7.27
N ILE A 271 -9.81 -17.30 -7.70
CA ILE A 271 -9.29 -17.07 -9.04
C ILE A 271 -7.78 -16.91 -8.93
N ILE A 272 -7.03 -17.79 -9.58
CA ILE A 272 -5.58 -17.70 -9.69
C ILE A 272 -5.24 -16.65 -10.76
N PRO A 273 -4.50 -15.57 -10.46
CA PRO A 273 -4.18 -14.52 -11.43
C PRO A 273 -3.10 -14.98 -12.40
N GLU A 274 -3.04 -14.41 -13.61
CA GLU A 274 -2.20 -14.86 -14.75
C GLU A 274 -0.69 -14.91 -14.42
N SER A 275 -0.23 -14.11 -13.46
CA SER A 275 1.16 -14.11 -13.02
C SER A 275 1.60 -15.35 -12.23
N VAL A 276 0.68 -16.11 -11.64
CA VAL A 276 1.02 -17.26 -10.79
C VAL A 276 1.45 -18.44 -11.64
N THR A 277 2.64 -18.95 -11.36
CA THR A 277 3.22 -20.11 -12.09
C THR A 277 3.26 -21.38 -11.25
N LYS A 278 3.09 -21.26 -9.92
CA LYS A 278 3.22 -22.37 -8.98
C LYS A 278 2.34 -22.21 -7.75
N ILE A 279 1.67 -23.30 -7.36
CA ILE A 279 0.92 -23.45 -6.11
C ILE A 279 1.58 -24.56 -5.30
N ASP A 280 2.12 -24.22 -4.14
CA ASP A 280 2.98 -25.10 -3.36
C ASP A 280 2.23 -26.01 -2.36
N GLU A 281 2.99 -26.84 -1.64
CA GLU A 281 2.43 -27.87 -0.74
C GLU A 281 1.37 -27.30 0.22
N SER A 282 0.19 -27.90 0.21
CA SER A 282 -0.91 -27.55 1.11
C SER A 282 -1.37 -26.09 1.07
N ALA A 283 -1.04 -25.32 0.02
CA ALA A 283 -1.32 -23.88 -0.07
C ALA A 283 -2.76 -23.49 0.28
N PHE A 284 -3.75 -24.29 -0.11
CA PHE A 284 -5.18 -24.13 0.16
C PHE A 284 -5.79 -25.39 0.80
N SER A 285 -4.97 -26.21 1.48
CA SER A 285 -5.45 -27.40 2.17
C SER A 285 -6.48 -27.01 3.25
N GLY A 286 -7.63 -27.69 3.28
CA GLY A 286 -8.69 -27.44 4.25
C GLY A 286 -9.55 -26.20 3.95
N CYS A 287 -9.49 -25.64 2.74
CA CYS A 287 -10.48 -24.66 2.29
C CYS A 287 -11.82 -25.34 2.00
N GLU A 288 -12.51 -25.76 3.07
CA GLU A 288 -13.68 -26.65 3.01
C GLU A 288 -14.84 -26.07 2.20
N LYS A 289 -15.07 -24.75 2.25
CA LYS A 289 -16.13 -24.06 1.48
C LYS A 289 -15.74 -23.67 0.06
N LEU A 290 -14.53 -23.98 -0.41
CA LEU A 290 -14.10 -23.57 -1.75
C LEU A 290 -14.94 -24.31 -2.79
N GLU A 291 -15.85 -23.59 -3.44
CA GLU A 291 -16.79 -24.12 -4.43
C GLU A 291 -16.35 -23.79 -5.86
N THR A 292 -15.74 -22.61 -6.06
CA THR A 292 -15.32 -22.12 -7.37
C THR A 292 -13.80 -21.93 -7.38
N LEU A 293 -13.11 -22.71 -8.20
CA LEU A 293 -11.67 -22.59 -8.44
C LEU A 293 -11.41 -22.37 -9.93
N VAL A 294 -10.79 -21.24 -10.26
CA VAL A 294 -10.32 -20.92 -11.62
C VAL A 294 -8.80 -20.89 -11.62
N LEU A 295 -8.20 -21.81 -12.36
CA LEU A 295 -6.76 -21.86 -12.61
C LEU A 295 -6.43 -21.06 -13.87
N ASN A 296 -5.27 -20.39 -13.90
CA ASN A 296 -4.83 -19.60 -15.06
C ASN A 296 -4.13 -20.48 -16.12
N GLU A 297 -3.94 -19.97 -17.33
CA GLU A 297 -3.20 -20.66 -18.40
C GLU A 297 -1.66 -20.52 -18.28
N GLY A 298 -1.18 -19.84 -17.23
CA GLY A 298 0.24 -19.70 -16.91
C GLY A 298 0.76 -20.69 -15.87
N LEU A 299 -0.12 -21.46 -15.23
CA LEU A 299 0.19 -22.32 -14.09
C LEU A 299 0.96 -23.54 -14.55
N LEU A 300 2.13 -23.79 -13.96
CA LEU A 300 3.03 -24.88 -14.34
C LEU A 300 2.99 -26.04 -13.34
N GLU A 301 2.85 -25.73 -12.04
CA GLU A 301 2.99 -26.69 -10.95
C GLU A 301 1.88 -26.54 -9.88
N ILE A 302 1.27 -27.68 -9.53
CA ILE A 302 0.37 -27.85 -8.39
C ILE A 302 0.93 -28.97 -7.51
N SER A 303 1.50 -28.59 -6.36
CA SER A 303 2.21 -29.47 -5.45
C SER A 303 1.29 -30.36 -4.58
N SER A 304 1.90 -31.26 -3.81
CA SER A 304 1.19 -32.20 -2.93
C SER A 304 0.21 -31.51 -1.99
N ASN A 305 -0.99 -32.05 -1.87
CA ASN A 305 -2.06 -31.56 -1.01
C ASN A 305 -2.48 -30.10 -1.22
N ALA A 306 -2.09 -29.44 -2.33
CA ALA A 306 -2.33 -28.02 -2.56
C ALA A 306 -3.79 -27.59 -2.30
N PHE A 307 -4.76 -28.44 -2.65
CA PHE A 307 -6.20 -28.28 -2.44
C PHE A 307 -6.78 -29.48 -1.66
N ALA A 308 -6.00 -30.11 -0.78
CA ALA A 308 -6.49 -31.24 -0.01
C ALA A 308 -7.66 -30.84 0.89
N ASN A 309 -8.67 -31.71 1.01
CA ASN A 309 -9.89 -31.48 1.80
C ASN A 309 -10.68 -30.21 1.42
N CYS A 310 -10.54 -29.73 0.19
CA CYS A 310 -11.48 -28.77 -0.40
C CYS A 310 -12.77 -29.49 -0.80
N ILE A 311 -13.55 -29.91 0.20
CA ILE A 311 -14.67 -30.84 0.05
C ILE A 311 -15.85 -30.29 -0.76
N SER A 312 -15.95 -28.95 -0.89
CA SER A 312 -16.99 -28.30 -1.69
C SER A 312 -16.64 -28.16 -3.18
N LEU A 313 -15.41 -28.47 -3.59
CA LEU A 313 -15.03 -28.43 -5.01
C LEU A 313 -15.73 -29.54 -5.79
N LYS A 314 -16.50 -29.14 -6.82
CA LYS A 314 -17.25 -30.08 -7.68
C LYS A 314 -16.57 -30.32 -9.02
N GLU A 315 -15.90 -29.32 -9.56
CA GLU A 315 -15.24 -29.40 -10.85
C GLU A 315 -14.00 -28.52 -10.85
N VAL A 316 -12.91 -29.02 -11.44
CA VAL A 316 -11.70 -28.24 -11.72
C VAL A 316 -11.24 -28.57 -13.13
N ILE A 317 -10.93 -27.53 -13.90
CA ILE A 317 -10.30 -27.65 -15.21
C ILE A 317 -8.80 -27.40 -15.00
N ILE A 318 -7.99 -28.41 -15.27
CA ILE A 318 -6.54 -28.32 -15.27
C ILE A 318 -6.11 -27.69 -16.60
N PRO A 319 -5.45 -26.52 -16.58
CA PRO A 319 -5.01 -25.84 -17.79
C PRO A 319 -3.87 -26.59 -18.46
N VAL A 320 -3.73 -26.42 -19.78
CA VAL A 320 -2.75 -27.17 -20.60
C VAL A 320 -1.30 -26.87 -20.22
N SER A 321 -1.07 -25.75 -19.54
CA SER A 321 0.24 -25.32 -19.05
C SER A 321 0.75 -26.15 -17.87
N VAL A 322 -0.12 -26.85 -17.14
CA VAL A 322 0.28 -27.63 -15.95
C VAL A 322 1.06 -28.84 -16.39
N THR A 323 2.35 -28.84 -16.09
CA THR A 323 3.29 -29.93 -16.41
C THR A 323 3.62 -30.80 -15.20
N ASN A 324 3.38 -30.27 -14.00
CA ASN A 324 3.60 -30.97 -12.74
C ASN A 324 2.35 -30.88 -11.85
N LEU A 325 1.52 -31.93 -11.88
CA LEU A 325 0.37 -32.09 -11.01
C LEU A 325 0.64 -33.25 -10.06
N ASP A 326 0.81 -32.96 -8.77
CA ASP A 326 0.99 -34.01 -7.77
C ASP A 326 -0.29 -34.85 -7.61
N PRO A 327 -0.21 -36.19 -7.55
CA PRO A 327 -1.39 -37.05 -7.40
C PRO A 327 -2.24 -36.80 -6.15
N SER A 328 -1.65 -36.17 -5.12
CA SER A 328 -2.33 -35.79 -3.88
C SER A 328 -2.85 -34.36 -3.86
N ALA A 329 -2.70 -33.59 -4.95
CA ALA A 329 -3.08 -32.18 -5.00
C ALA A 329 -4.53 -31.92 -4.55
N PHE A 330 -5.46 -32.84 -4.85
CA PHE A 330 -6.87 -32.77 -4.47
C PHE A 330 -7.26 -33.91 -3.51
N TYR A 331 -6.34 -34.38 -2.66
CA TYR A 331 -6.61 -35.45 -1.71
C TYR A 331 -7.79 -35.11 -0.79
N GLY A 332 -8.76 -36.02 -0.62
CA GLY A 332 -9.92 -35.78 0.24
C GLY A 332 -11.03 -34.93 -0.40
N CYS A 333 -10.90 -34.52 -1.66
CA CYS A 333 -12.01 -33.97 -2.44
C CYS A 333 -12.87 -35.13 -2.99
N GLU A 334 -13.84 -35.61 -2.21
CA GLU A 334 -14.56 -36.86 -2.50
C GLU A 334 -15.44 -36.83 -3.76
N ASP A 335 -16.00 -35.66 -4.12
CA ASP A 335 -16.97 -35.51 -5.22
C ASP A 335 -16.44 -34.68 -6.41
N ILE A 336 -15.12 -34.46 -6.49
CA ILE A 336 -14.51 -33.59 -7.50
C ILE A 336 -14.43 -34.26 -8.88
N VAL A 337 -14.82 -33.53 -9.92
CA VAL A 337 -14.57 -33.87 -11.32
C VAL A 337 -13.36 -33.09 -11.82
N ILE A 338 -12.27 -33.78 -12.13
CA ILE A 338 -11.08 -33.16 -12.73
C ILE A 338 -11.15 -33.35 -14.25
N LYS A 339 -11.12 -32.24 -15.00
CA LYS A 339 -11.02 -32.20 -16.46
C LYS A 339 -9.69 -31.62 -16.87
N TYR A 340 -9.22 -31.99 -18.05
CA TYR A 340 -8.02 -31.41 -18.65
C TYR A 340 -8.43 -30.57 -19.87
N ALA A 341 -7.90 -29.35 -19.98
CA ALA A 341 -8.32 -28.39 -21.00
C ALA A 341 -8.08 -28.88 -22.45
N ASP A 342 -7.06 -29.71 -22.68
CA ASP A 342 -6.77 -30.31 -23.99
C ASP A 342 -7.81 -31.35 -24.45
N GLU A 343 -8.54 -31.97 -23.51
CA GLU A 343 -9.61 -32.93 -23.81
C GLU A 343 -10.95 -32.25 -24.15
N ILE A 344 -11.12 -30.97 -23.77
CA ILE A 344 -12.35 -30.21 -23.99
C ILE A 344 -12.42 -29.68 -25.44
N ASP A 345 -11.28 -29.26 -26.01
CA ASP A 345 -11.19 -28.72 -27.37
C ASP A 345 -11.10 -29.81 -28.46
N GLY A 346 -10.86 -31.08 -28.09
CA GLY A 346 -10.79 -32.21 -29.01
C GLY A 346 -12.14 -32.70 -29.58
N GLY A 347 -13.26 -32.09 -29.16
CA GLY A 347 -14.63 -32.49 -29.52
C GLY A 347 -15.16 -32.00 -30.88
N GLU A 348 -14.47 -31.09 -31.56
CA GLU A 348 -14.80 -30.66 -32.93
C GLU A 348 -13.73 -31.12 -33.92
N SER A 349 -13.55 -32.44 -34.09
CA SER A 349 -13.01 -32.96 -35.35
C SER A 349 -14.17 -33.47 -36.21
N ASP A 350 -14.56 -32.60 -37.16
CA ASP A 350 -15.50 -32.90 -38.22
C ASP A 350 -15.13 -34.22 -38.91
N SER A 351 -16.00 -35.19 -38.73
CA SER A 351 -16.10 -36.36 -39.58
C SER A 351 -16.79 -35.97 -40.89
N GLN A 352 -16.10 -35.22 -41.76
CA GLN A 352 -16.47 -35.08 -43.18
C GLN A 352 -15.24 -34.82 -44.08
N GLN A 353 -14.58 -35.90 -44.52
CA GLN A 353 -14.49 -36.34 -45.94
C GLN A 353 -13.46 -37.45 -46.15
#